data_AF-A0A6J2EF90-F1
#
_entry.id   AF-A0A6J2EF90-F1
#
_cell.length_a   1.000
_cell.length_b   1.000
_cell.length_c   1.000
_cell.angle_alpha   90.00
_cell.angle_beta   90.00
_cell.angle_gamma   90.00
#
_symmetry.space_group_name_H-M   'P 1'
#
loop_
_entity.id
_entity.type
_entity.pdbx_description
1 polymer ?
#
loop_
_entity_poly.entity_id
_entity_poly.type
_entity_poly.pdbx_seq_one_letter_code
_entity_poly.pdbx_strand_id
1 'polypeptide(L)'
;MVYDVSEEATIEKIRTKWIPLVNGETERGPRVPIILVGNKSDLRPGSSMEAVLPIMSQFPEIETCVECSAKNLRNISELFYYAQKAVLHPTAPLYDPEAKQLRPACAQALTRIFRLSDQDLDQALSDEELNAFQKSCFGHPLAPQALEDVKMVVCKNVAGGVRDDRLTLDGFLFLNTLFIQRGRHETTWTILRRFGYGDTLELTPDYLDPPLYVPPGCSTELNHFGYQFVQRVFEKHDQDRDGCLSPAELESFFSVFPTAPWGPQLPLEVCTKAGRLSLHGYLCQWTLVTYLDVRRCLEHLGYLGYPTLCEQDSQAHAITVTREKRLDQEKGQTQRNVLLCKVVGACGVGKSSFLQAFLGRGLGDAGEFAEEHAVYAINTVQVNGQEKYLILCEASADSLLATAPDATCDVACLMFDGSDPGSFALCADVYKRHYMDGQTPCLFVSSKADLPEGISPPGLSPTEFCRRHRLPAPAPFSCVGPARLSTAVFTRLAAMAACPHLAPGELPTTSFWLRVTLGVVGVAVTAILSLSLFRALLKSR
;
A
#
# COMPACT_ATOMS: atom_id res chain seq x y z
N MET A 1 -11.37 43.88 1.31
CA MET A 1 -12.23 45.04 1.59
C MET A 1 -11.48 46.31 1.24
N VAL A 2 -12.13 47.28 0.59
CA VAL A 2 -11.48 48.53 0.15
C VAL A 2 -12.05 49.71 0.94
N TYR A 3 -11.18 50.58 1.46
CA TYR A 3 -11.53 51.83 2.13
C TYR A 3 -10.76 53.01 1.51
N ASP A 4 -11.15 54.23 1.85
CA ASP A 4 -10.57 55.46 1.33
C ASP A 4 -9.62 56.06 2.39
N VAL A 5 -8.32 56.15 2.07
CA VAL A 5 -7.33 56.63 3.05
C VAL A 5 -7.44 58.12 3.38
N SER A 6 -8.17 58.90 2.57
CA SER A 6 -8.45 60.31 2.87
C SER A 6 -9.67 60.52 3.77
N GLU A 7 -10.47 59.48 4.01
CA GLU A 7 -11.76 59.59 4.72
C GLU A 7 -11.80 58.68 5.96
N GLU A 8 -11.54 59.23 7.14
CA GLU A 8 -11.53 58.48 8.42
C GLU A 8 -12.84 57.73 8.70
N ALA A 9 -13.98 58.30 8.29
CA ALA A 9 -15.28 57.65 8.41
C ALA A 9 -15.37 56.31 7.65
N THR A 10 -14.52 56.09 6.64
CA THR A 10 -14.48 54.80 5.93
C THR A 10 -13.67 53.75 6.68
N ILE A 11 -12.67 54.18 7.46
CA ILE A 11 -11.87 53.31 8.34
C ILE A 11 -12.74 52.78 9.48
N GLU A 12 -13.52 53.65 10.14
CA GLU A 12 -14.45 53.23 11.21
C GLU A 12 -15.54 52.25 10.74
N LYS A 13 -15.96 52.36 9.47
CA LYS A 13 -16.92 51.42 8.87
C LYS A 13 -16.36 50.01 8.70
N ILE A 14 -15.04 49.83 8.66
CA ILE A 14 -14.40 48.51 8.61
C ILE A 14 -14.84 47.69 9.82
N ARG A 15 -14.63 48.25 11.02
CA ARG A 15 -14.96 47.62 12.30
C ARG A 15 -16.47 47.50 12.52
N THR A 16 -17.21 48.57 12.23
CA THR A 16 -18.62 48.67 12.65
C THR A 16 -19.62 48.06 11.67
N LYS A 17 -19.25 47.92 10.40
CA LYS A 17 -20.15 47.44 9.34
C LYS A 17 -19.58 46.26 8.56
N TRP A 18 -18.37 46.40 8.00
CA TRP A 18 -17.90 45.46 6.98
C TRP A 18 -17.44 44.13 7.54
N ILE A 19 -16.67 44.11 8.63
CA ILE A 19 -16.25 42.86 9.27
C ILE A 19 -17.45 42.08 9.81
N PRO A 20 -18.40 42.70 10.56
CA PRO A 20 -19.63 42.02 10.97
C PRO A 20 -20.46 41.51 9.79
N LEU A 21 -20.47 42.19 8.65
CA LEU A 21 -21.20 41.73 7.47
C LEU A 21 -20.59 40.45 6.86
N VAL A 22 -19.26 40.32 6.89
CA VAL A 22 -18.56 39.19 6.25
C VAL A 22 -18.43 38.00 7.20
N ASN A 23 -18.14 38.23 8.48
CA ASN A 23 -17.85 37.17 9.45
C ASN A 23 -18.78 37.19 10.69
N GLY A 24 -19.80 38.06 10.74
CA GLY A 24 -20.63 38.23 11.93
C GLY A 24 -21.69 37.14 12.16
N GLU A 25 -22.08 36.38 11.14
CA GLU A 25 -22.94 35.19 11.29
C GLU A 25 -22.13 33.92 11.61
N THR A 26 -20.80 34.00 11.50
CA THR A 26 -19.86 32.88 11.61
C THR A 26 -19.42 32.68 13.05
N GLU A 27 -20.36 32.43 13.97
CA GLU A 27 -20.02 32.11 15.37
C GLU A 27 -19.34 30.73 15.54
N ARG A 28 -19.50 29.83 14.55
CA ARG A 28 -19.06 28.41 14.64
C ARG A 28 -18.36 27.87 13.39
N GLY A 29 -17.91 28.71 12.46
CA GLY A 29 -17.24 28.30 11.22
C GLY A 29 -15.88 28.99 11.00
N PRO A 30 -15.05 28.48 10.07
CA PRO A 30 -13.81 29.15 9.71
C PRO A 30 -14.11 30.54 9.14
N ARG A 31 -13.54 31.57 9.75
CA ARG A 31 -13.69 32.96 9.29
C ARG A 31 -13.02 33.14 7.94
N VAL A 32 -13.65 33.89 7.06
CA VAL A 32 -13.07 34.24 5.76
C VAL A 32 -11.90 35.19 5.99
N PRO A 33 -10.70 34.94 5.44
CA PRO A 33 -9.56 35.84 5.56
C PRO A 33 -9.86 37.17 4.86
N ILE A 34 -9.49 38.27 5.50
CA ILE A 34 -9.76 39.63 5.04
C ILE A 34 -8.44 40.32 4.70
N ILE A 35 -8.39 40.87 3.49
CA ILE A 35 -7.34 41.81 3.09
C ILE A 35 -7.93 43.21 3.11
N LEU A 36 -7.32 44.11 3.88
CA LEU A 36 -7.68 45.52 3.86
C LEU A 36 -6.91 46.25 2.76
N VAL A 37 -7.61 47.12 2.06
CA VAL A 37 -7.05 47.87 0.93
C VAL A 37 -7.36 49.34 1.11
N GLY A 38 -6.35 50.12 1.49
CA GLY A 38 -6.44 51.56 1.59
C GLY A 38 -6.22 52.18 0.22
N ASN A 39 -7.28 52.50 -0.52
CA ASN A 39 -7.17 53.11 -1.85
C ASN A 39 -7.11 54.64 -1.76
N LYS A 40 -6.69 55.28 -2.87
CA LYS A 40 -6.48 56.73 -3.01
C LYS A 40 -5.30 57.29 -2.21
N SER A 41 -4.24 56.51 -2.04
CA SER A 41 -2.99 56.98 -1.40
C SER A 41 -2.30 58.15 -2.11
N ASP A 42 -2.74 58.49 -3.32
CA ASP A 42 -2.33 59.71 -4.02
C ASP A 42 -2.93 61.01 -3.46
N LEU A 43 -4.00 60.94 -2.65
CA LEU A 43 -4.68 62.12 -2.10
C LEU A 43 -4.13 62.60 -0.75
N ARG A 44 -3.30 61.79 -0.07
CA ARG A 44 -2.74 62.14 1.24
C ARG A 44 -1.23 61.88 1.28
N PRO A 45 -0.40 62.84 1.71
CA PRO A 45 1.00 62.60 2.00
C PRO A 45 1.11 61.93 3.38
N GLY A 46 1.43 60.64 3.41
CA GLY A 46 1.58 59.86 4.64
C GLY A 46 0.75 58.56 4.63
N SER A 47 1.03 57.67 5.59
CA SER A 47 0.33 56.39 5.70
C SER A 47 -0.83 56.47 6.68
N SER A 48 -1.97 55.86 6.34
CA SER A 48 -3.12 55.66 7.22
C SER A 48 -2.96 54.44 8.16
N MET A 49 -1.81 53.75 8.11
CA MET A 49 -1.56 52.52 8.82
C MET A 49 -1.75 52.64 10.35
N GLU A 50 -1.38 53.77 10.96
CA GLU A 50 -1.56 54.00 12.40
C GLU A 50 -3.02 53.86 12.86
N ALA A 51 -3.99 54.27 12.03
CA ALA A 51 -5.42 54.14 12.33
C ALA A 51 -5.94 52.71 12.11
N VAL A 52 -5.27 51.91 11.27
CA VAL A 52 -5.69 50.55 10.89
C VAL A 52 -5.06 49.48 11.79
N LEU A 53 -3.86 49.71 12.32
CA LEU A 53 -3.17 48.76 13.22
C LEU A 53 -4.03 48.29 14.41
N PRO A 54 -4.78 49.16 15.12
CA PRO A 54 -5.68 48.72 16.18
C PRO A 54 -6.80 47.80 15.68
N ILE A 55 -7.30 48.03 14.47
CA ILE A 55 -8.34 47.19 13.84
C ILE A 55 -7.76 45.82 13.52
N MET A 56 -6.56 45.76 12.93
CA MET A 56 -5.86 44.50 12.67
C MET A 56 -5.59 43.70 13.95
N SER A 57 -5.21 44.37 15.03
CA SER A 57 -5.03 43.72 16.34
C SER A 57 -6.34 43.22 16.95
N GLN A 58 -7.47 43.84 16.63
CA GLN A 58 -8.79 43.46 17.14
C GLN A 58 -9.41 42.30 16.36
N PHE A 59 -9.11 42.17 15.06
CA PHE A 59 -9.73 41.21 14.16
C PHE A 59 -8.67 40.30 13.53
N PRO A 60 -8.41 39.12 14.11
CA PRO A 60 -7.37 38.19 13.64
C PRO A 60 -7.58 37.66 12.22
N GLU A 61 -8.81 37.71 11.71
CA GLU A 61 -9.13 37.39 10.31
C GLU A 61 -8.52 38.38 9.30
N ILE A 62 -8.02 39.53 9.73
CA ILE A 62 -7.34 40.49 8.86
C ILE A 62 -5.89 40.07 8.70
N GLU A 63 -5.56 39.47 7.55
CA GLU A 63 -4.22 38.93 7.31
C GLU A 63 -3.21 40.03 6.94
N THR A 64 -3.64 41.04 6.18
CA THR A 64 -2.76 42.12 5.71
C THR A 64 -3.54 43.38 5.33
N CYS A 65 -2.83 44.51 5.31
CA CYS A 65 -3.32 45.79 4.84
C CYS A 65 -2.38 46.36 3.79
N VAL A 66 -2.92 46.71 2.61
CA VAL A 66 -2.16 47.28 1.49
C VAL A 66 -2.71 48.65 1.15
N GLU A 67 -1.85 49.68 1.21
CA GLU A 67 -2.20 51.01 0.70
C GLU A 67 -1.86 51.11 -0.78
N CYS A 68 -2.82 51.50 -1.60
CA CYS A 68 -2.69 51.55 -3.05
C CYS A 68 -3.28 52.85 -3.64
N SER A 69 -2.90 53.15 -4.87
CA SER A 69 -3.54 54.18 -5.68
C SER A 69 -3.92 53.57 -7.02
N ALA A 70 -5.21 53.30 -7.20
CA ALA A 70 -5.73 52.82 -8.48
C ALA A 70 -5.49 53.84 -9.61
N LYS A 71 -5.48 55.14 -9.30
CA LYS A 71 -5.23 56.22 -10.27
C LYS A 71 -3.78 56.22 -10.76
N ASN A 72 -2.82 56.06 -9.85
CA ASN A 72 -1.39 56.11 -10.17
C ASN A 72 -0.77 54.71 -10.32
N LEU A 73 -1.58 53.65 -10.30
CA LEU A 73 -1.17 52.24 -10.33
C LEU A 73 -0.13 51.85 -9.25
N ARG A 74 -0.18 52.50 -8.09
CA ARG A 74 0.72 52.18 -6.96
C ARG A 74 0.21 50.98 -6.18
N ASN A 75 1.08 50.01 -5.91
CA ASN A 75 0.84 48.79 -5.11
C ASN A 75 -0.35 47.91 -5.59
N ILE A 76 -0.78 48.06 -6.84
CA ILE A 76 -1.87 47.26 -7.40
C ILE A 76 -1.45 45.79 -7.58
N SER A 77 -0.24 45.53 -8.08
CA SER A 77 0.26 44.16 -8.22
C SER A 77 0.43 43.46 -6.87
N GLU A 78 0.91 44.19 -5.86
CA GLU A 78 1.07 43.67 -4.49
C GLU A 78 -0.28 43.32 -3.85
N LEU A 79 -1.31 44.16 -4.07
CA LEU A 79 -2.68 43.86 -3.66
C LEU A 79 -3.17 42.53 -4.24
N PHE A 80 -3.04 42.33 -5.56
CA PHE A 80 -3.47 41.09 -6.19
C PHE A 80 -2.65 39.88 -5.75
N TYR A 81 -1.34 40.07 -5.54
CA TYR A 81 -0.47 39.02 -5.00
C TYR A 81 -0.95 38.55 -3.62
N TYR A 82 -1.20 39.46 -2.67
CA TYR A 82 -1.70 39.06 -1.35
C TYR A 82 -3.10 38.44 -1.43
N ALA A 83 -3.97 38.93 -2.30
CA ALA A 83 -5.30 38.34 -2.53
C ALA A 83 -5.23 36.89 -3.03
N GLN A 84 -4.35 36.61 -3.99
CA GLN A 84 -4.10 35.25 -4.44
C GLN A 84 -3.49 34.41 -3.33
N LYS A 85 -2.51 34.94 -2.60
CA LYS A 85 -1.81 34.23 -1.52
C LYS A 85 -2.74 33.82 -0.38
N ALA A 86 -3.68 34.68 0.03
CA ALA A 86 -4.64 34.38 1.10
C ALA A 86 -5.56 33.18 0.76
N VAL A 87 -5.86 32.99 -0.53
CA VAL A 87 -6.67 31.85 -1.01
C VAL A 87 -5.80 30.63 -1.26
N LEU A 88 -4.64 30.81 -1.91
CA LEU A 88 -3.75 29.72 -2.28
C LEU A 88 -2.96 29.18 -1.10
N HIS A 89 -2.75 29.94 -0.03
CA HIS A 89 -1.88 29.55 1.08
C HIS A 89 -2.49 30.03 2.42
N PRO A 90 -3.68 29.58 2.80
CA PRO A 90 -4.39 30.13 3.95
C PRO A 90 -3.61 29.91 5.25
N THR A 91 -3.48 30.94 6.09
CA THR A 91 -2.73 30.82 7.35
C THR A 91 -3.56 30.18 8.46
N ALA A 92 -4.89 30.39 8.42
CA ALA A 92 -5.83 29.96 9.44
C ALA A 92 -5.75 28.46 9.85
N PRO A 93 -5.64 27.48 8.94
CA PRO A 93 -5.54 26.07 9.35
C PRO A 93 -4.16 25.70 9.93
N LEU A 94 -3.11 26.47 9.63
CA LEU A 94 -1.73 26.14 10.03
C LEU A 94 -1.41 26.59 11.45
N TYR A 95 -1.84 27.80 11.83
CA TYR A 95 -1.30 28.51 12.98
C TYR A 95 -2.38 29.19 13.81
N ASP A 96 -2.18 29.20 15.11
CA ASP A 96 -2.97 29.96 16.06
C ASP A 96 -2.20 31.23 16.46
N PRO A 97 -2.64 32.43 16.01
CA PRO A 97 -1.96 33.67 16.34
C PRO A 97 -2.08 34.07 17.82
N GLU A 98 -3.13 33.63 18.53
CA GLU A 98 -3.33 33.93 19.94
C GLU A 98 -2.42 33.06 20.82
N ALA A 99 -2.44 31.75 20.59
CA ALA A 99 -1.58 30.80 21.31
C ALA A 99 -0.12 30.80 20.82
N LYS A 100 0.16 31.48 19.70
CA LYS A 100 1.47 31.59 19.04
C LYS A 100 2.12 30.24 18.71
N GLN A 101 1.31 29.27 18.29
CA GLN A 101 1.74 27.90 18.01
C GLN A 101 1.05 27.33 16.77
N LEU A 102 1.63 26.27 16.20
CA LEU A 102 0.97 25.48 15.16
C LEU A 102 -0.33 24.88 15.71
N ARG A 103 -1.34 24.80 14.86
CA ARG A 103 -2.57 24.07 15.19
C ARG A 103 -2.28 22.57 15.24
N PRO A 104 -3.01 21.79 16.06
CA PRO A 104 -2.76 20.35 16.22
C PRO A 104 -2.73 19.56 14.91
N ALA A 105 -3.66 19.83 13.99
CA ALA A 105 -3.71 19.16 12.68
C ALA A 105 -2.44 19.46 11.83
N CYS A 106 -1.94 20.70 11.87
CA CYS A 106 -0.73 21.08 11.16
C CYS A 106 0.50 20.42 11.77
N ALA A 107 0.61 20.42 13.11
CA ALA A 107 1.68 19.73 13.81
C ALA A 107 1.67 18.22 13.48
N GLN A 108 0.51 17.57 13.52
CA GLN A 108 0.36 16.16 13.17
C GLN A 108 0.79 15.86 11.73
N ALA A 109 0.37 16.69 10.77
CA ALA A 109 0.75 16.53 9.37
C ALA A 109 2.26 16.65 9.17
N LEU A 110 2.88 17.68 9.77
CA LEU A 110 4.33 17.90 9.74
C LEU A 110 5.10 16.81 10.48
N THR A 111 4.59 16.27 11.60
CA THR A 111 5.19 15.12 12.30
C THR A 111 5.21 13.87 11.42
N ARG A 112 4.13 13.59 10.66
CA ARG A 112 4.15 12.50 9.68
C ARG A 112 5.22 12.73 8.61
N ILE A 113 5.31 13.94 8.07
CA ILE A 113 6.32 14.29 7.06
C ILE A 113 7.74 14.11 7.61
N PHE A 114 7.98 14.53 8.86
CA PHE A 114 9.25 14.32 9.55
C PHE A 114 9.61 12.83 9.62
N ARG A 115 8.68 11.97 10.09
CA ARG A 115 8.90 10.51 10.18
C ARG A 115 9.16 9.85 8.83
N LEU A 116 8.54 10.36 7.77
CA LEU A 116 8.81 9.89 6.40
C LEU A 116 10.18 10.31 5.90
N SER A 117 10.70 11.45 6.37
CA SER A 117 11.98 12.02 5.97
C SER A 117 13.16 11.42 6.75
N ASP A 118 12.95 11.10 8.04
CA ASP A 118 13.87 10.39 8.91
C ASP A 118 14.04 8.95 8.41
N GLN A 119 15.14 8.64 7.72
CA GLN A 119 15.40 7.36 7.07
C GLN A 119 16.04 6.34 8.02
N ASP A 120 16.81 6.79 9.02
CA ASP A 120 17.50 5.92 9.96
C ASP A 120 16.74 5.67 11.28
N LEU A 121 15.61 6.38 11.49
CA LEU A 121 14.74 6.34 12.67
C LEU A 121 15.44 6.80 13.95
N ASP A 122 16.46 7.64 13.84
CA ASP A 122 17.14 8.19 15.01
C ASP A 122 16.39 9.37 15.65
N GLN A 123 15.21 9.71 15.15
CA GLN A 123 14.35 10.82 15.62
C GLN A 123 14.93 12.21 15.38
N ALA A 124 15.92 12.33 14.50
CA ALA A 124 16.48 13.57 14.02
C ALA A 124 16.67 13.49 12.49
N LEU A 125 16.89 14.63 11.84
CA LEU A 125 17.21 14.68 10.41
C LEU A 125 18.67 15.07 10.25
N SER A 126 19.45 14.18 9.64
CA SER A 126 20.83 14.45 9.24
C SER A 126 20.90 15.47 8.10
N ASP A 127 22.10 15.95 7.79
CA ASP A 127 22.31 16.84 6.64
C ASP A 127 21.93 16.18 5.32
N GLU A 128 22.20 14.89 5.17
CA GLU A 128 21.80 14.13 4.00
C GLU A 128 20.28 14.07 3.87
N GLU A 129 19.57 13.78 4.96
CA GLU A 129 18.11 13.68 4.99
C GLU A 129 17.44 15.04 4.77
N LEU A 130 17.96 16.09 5.41
CA LEU A 130 17.49 17.46 5.19
C LEU A 130 17.69 17.91 3.74
N ASN A 131 18.83 17.57 3.13
CA ASN A 131 19.08 17.88 1.73
C ASN A 131 18.17 17.08 0.78
N ALA A 132 17.93 15.79 1.06
CA ALA A 132 16.98 14.98 0.31
C ALA A 132 15.55 15.53 0.42
N PHE A 133 15.13 15.90 1.63
CA PHE A 133 13.85 16.55 1.89
C PHE A 133 13.70 17.87 1.12
N GLN A 134 14.72 18.73 1.18
CA GLN A 134 14.75 20.02 0.47
C GLN A 134 14.69 19.83 -1.05
N LYS A 135 15.47 18.89 -1.59
CA LYS A 135 15.43 18.56 -3.01
C LYS A 135 14.04 18.06 -3.42
N SER A 136 13.40 17.21 -2.62
CA SER A 136 12.06 16.70 -2.92
C SER A 136 10.99 17.80 -2.86
N CYS A 137 11.07 18.74 -1.91
CA CYS A 137 10.06 19.79 -1.73
C CYS A 137 10.26 21.02 -2.62
N PHE A 138 11.51 21.42 -2.85
CA PHE A 138 11.88 22.72 -3.45
C PHE A 138 12.76 22.57 -4.70
N GLY A 139 13.15 21.35 -5.07
CA GLY A 139 13.93 21.05 -6.28
C GLY A 139 15.43 21.25 -6.16
N HIS A 140 15.94 21.75 -5.03
CA HIS A 140 17.35 21.98 -4.78
C HIS A 140 17.72 21.77 -3.30
N PRO A 141 18.94 21.29 -2.99
CA PRO A 141 19.43 21.20 -1.62
C PRO A 141 19.77 22.58 -1.05
N LEU A 142 19.91 22.67 0.27
CA LEU A 142 20.39 23.88 0.93
C LEU A 142 21.92 23.97 0.78
N ALA A 143 22.43 25.20 0.67
CA ALA A 143 23.86 25.43 0.79
C ALA A 143 24.32 25.06 2.22
N PRO A 144 25.50 24.44 2.42
CA PRO A 144 25.95 24.00 3.73
C PRO A 144 25.92 25.10 4.80
N GLN A 145 26.34 26.31 4.45
CA GLN A 145 26.28 27.46 5.35
C GLN A 145 24.84 27.84 5.75
N ALA A 146 23.90 27.76 4.80
CA ALA A 146 22.49 28.08 5.08
C ALA A 146 21.87 27.03 6.02
N LEU A 147 22.30 25.77 5.91
CA LEU A 147 21.86 24.69 6.80
C LEU A 147 22.37 24.93 8.23
N GLU A 148 23.65 25.28 8.37
CA GLU A 148 24.24 25.65 9.66
C GLU A 148 23.52 26.86 10.29
N ASP A 149 23.24 27.89 9.49
CA ASP A 149 22.50 29.07 9.94
C ASP A 149 21.10 28.72 10.46
N VAL A 150 20.42 27.79 9.77
CA VAL A 150 19.12 27.25 10.19
C VAL A 150 19.24 26.52 11.53
N LYS A 151 20.20 25.61 11.68
CA LYS A 151 20.44 24.88 12.94
C LYS A 151 20.78 25.83 14.09
N MET A 152 21.63 26.82 13.87
CA MET A 152 21.98 27.84 14.86
C MET A 152 20.75 28.63 15.34
N VAL A 153 19.83 28.96 14.43
CA VAL A 153 18.57 29.62 14.80
C VAL A 153 17.71 28.70 15.67
N VAL A 154 17.63 27.41 15.36
CA VAL A 154 16.89 26.44 16.18
C VAL A 154 17.52 26.30 17.56
N CYS A 155 18.83 26.06 17.66
CA CYS A 155 19.56 25.93 18.92
C CYS A 155 19.33 27.11 19.88
N LYS A 156 19.22 28.32 19.34
CA LYS A 156 19.01 29.54 20.14
C LYS A 156 17.60 29.68 20.70
N ASN A 157 16.60 29.03 20.10
CA ASN A 157 15.19 29.23 20.41
C ASN A 157 14.51 27.99 21.01
N VAL A 158 15.01 26.78 20.71
CA VAL A 158 14.43 25.51 21.15
C VAL A 158 15.51 24.66 21.80
N ALA A 159 15.41 24.47 23.11
CA ALA A 159 16.28 23.54 23.82
C ALA A 159 16.05 22.12 23.28
N GLY A 160 17.12 21.45 22.84
CA GLY A 160 17.02 20.12 22.22
C GLY A 160 16.46 20.12 20.79
N GLY A 161 16.24 21.29 20.17
CA GLY A 161 15.79 21.38 18.78
C GLY A 161 16.82 20.90 17.75
N VAL A 162 18.09 20.81 18.17
CA VAL A 162 19.18 20.17 17.41
C VAL A 162 19.92 19.24 18.37
N ARG A 163 20.15 18.00 17.94
CA ARG A 163 20.85 16.96 18.71
C ARG A 163 21.95 16.37 17.83
N ASP A 164 23.19 16.39 18.31
CA ASP A 164 24.35 15.84 17.58
C ASP A 164 24.48 16.39 16.14
N ASP A 165 24.25 17.69 15.98
CA ASP A 165 24.21 18.38 14.67
C ASP A 165 23.07 17.93 13.73
N ARG A 166 22.05 17.25 14.25
CA ARG A 166 20.86 16.81 13.51
C ARG A 166 19.61 17.55 13.98
N LEU A 167 18.69 17.85 13.06
CA LEU A 167 17.47 18.60 13.37
C LEU A 167 16.41 17.67 13.98
N THR A 168 15.98 17.90 15.22
CA THR A 168 14.95 17.08 15.86
C THR A 168 13.54 17.46 15.40
N LEU A 169 12.54 16.63 15.74
CA LEU A 169 11.13 16.94 15.45
C LEU A 169 10.71 18.31 16.00
N ASP A 170 11.09 18.62 17.24
CA ASP A 170 10.76 19.91 17.87
C ASP A 170 11.41 21.07 17.10
N GLY A 171 12.65 20.90 16.65
CA GLY A 171 13.33 21.85 15.78
C GLY A 171 12.62 22.04 14.45
N PHE A 172 12.18 20.95 13.81
CA PHE A 172 11.46 20.98 12.54
C PHE A 172 10.09 21.68 12.64
N LEU A 173 9.33 21.42 13.71
CA LEU A 173 8.06 22.10 13.99
C LEU A 173 8.28 23.59 14.29
N PHE A 174 9.34 23.92 15.03
CA PHE A 174 9.71 25.31 15.30
C PHE A 174 10.09 26.07 14.02
N LEU A 175 10.83 25.47 13.09
CA LEU A 175 11.17 26.11 11.82
C LEU A 175 9.92 26.46 11.02
N ASN A 176 8.95 25.55 10.94
CA ASN A 176 7.67 25.82 10.28
C ASN A 176 6.88 26.93 10.99
N THR A 177 6.89 26.93 12.33
CA THR A 177 6.33 28.02 13.13
C THR A 177 6.97 29.37 12.78
N LEU A 178 8.30 29.41 12.70
CA LEU A 178 9.07 30.62 12.37
C LEU A 178 8.80 31.12 10.95
N PHE A 179 8.66 30.22 9.97
CA PHE A 179 8.29 30.59 8.60
C PHE A 179 6.94 31.28 8.57
N ILE A 180 5.94 30.73 9.26
CA ILE A 180 4.60 31.31 9.33
C ILE A 180 4.63 32.68 10.01
N GLN A 181 5.29 32.80 11.17
CA GLN A 181 5.43 34.07 11.90
C GLN A 181 6.14 35.16 11.09
N ARG A 182 7.02 34.79 10.15
CA ARG A 182 7.70 35.72 9.23
C ARG A 182 6.91 35.98 7.94
N GLY A 183 5.66 35.55 7.84
CA GLY A 183 4.80 35.74 6.65
C GLY A 183 5.17 34.83 5.47
N ARG A 184 5.99 33.81 5.69
CA ARG A 184 6.47 32.83 4.70
C ARG A 184 5.75 31.47 4.83
N HIS A 185 4.47 31.48 5.19
CA HIS A 185 3.65 30.28 5.34
C HIS A 185 3.48 29.48 4.03
N GLU A 186 3.70 30.09 2.86
CA GLU A 186 3.79 29.40 1.58
C GLU A 186 4.85 28.28 1.59
N THR A 187 5.98 28.47 2.27
CA THR A 187 7.01 27.42 2.41
C THR A 187 6.45 26.18 3.11
N THR A 188 5.67 26.36 4.18
CA THR A 188 5.01 25.26 4.89
C THR A 188 3.94 24.61 4.03
N TRP A 189 3.17 25.38 3.25
CA TRP A 189 2.21 24.83 2.31
C TRP A 189 2.84 24.02 1.18
N THR A 190 4.00 24.45 0.65
CA THR A 190 4.75 23.68 -0.35
C THR A 190 5.15 22.31 0.20
N ILE A 191 5.63 22.26 1.45
CA ILE A 191 5.94 20.99 2.14
C ILE A 191 4.68 20.13 2.25
N LEU A 192 3.60 20.67 2.80
CA LEU A 192 2.34 19.94 3.00
C LEU A 192 1.80 19.37 1.68
N ARG A 193 1.72 20.18 0.63
CA ARG A 193 1.21 19.77 -0.69
C ARG A 193 2.09 18.75 -1.37
N ARG A 194 3.42 18.84 -1.21
CA ARG A 194 4.35 17.84 -1.76
C ARG A 194 4.12 16.44 -1.19
N PHE A 195 3.59 16.37 0.04
CA PHE A 195 3.23 15.13 0.72
C PHE A 195 1.73 14.80 0.67
N GLY A 196 0.98 15.45 -0.23
CA GLY A 196 -0.40 15.11 -0.55
C GLY A 196 -1.47 15.78 0.31
N TYR A 197 -1.12 16.71 1.20
CA TYR A 197 -2.10 17.41 2.03
C TYR A 197 -2.83 18.51 1.27
N GLY A 198 -4.15 18.58 1.48
CA GLY A 198 -5.00 19.68 1.02
C GLY A 198 -5.15 20.81 2.05
N ASP A 199 -6.00 21.79 1.74
CA ASP A 199 -6.20 22.98 2.58
C ASP A 199 -6.87 22.67 3.93
N THR A 200 -7.52 21.50 4.05
CA THR A 200 -8.07 20.97 5.31
C THR A 200 -7.04 20.25 6.17
N LEU A 201 -5.80 20.12 5.72
CA LEU A 201 -4.72 19.34 6.35
C LEU A 201 -5.01 17.84 6.44
N GLU A 202 -5.88 17.35 5.57
CA GLU A 202 -6.08 15.93 5.30
C GLU A 202 -5.39 15.57 3.99
N LEU A 203 -4.98 14.30 3.85
CA LEU A 203 -4.47 13.80 2.57
C LEU A 203 -5.59 13.80 1.54
N THR A 204 -5.31 14.31 0.34
CA THR A 204 -6.33 14.45 -0.68
C THR A 204 -6.80 13.09 -1.20
N PRO A 205 -8.08 12.96 -1.59
CA PRO A 205 -8.58 11.73 -2.22
C PRO A 205 -7.76 11.33 -3.44
N ASP A 206 -7.36 12.29 -4.29
CA ASP A 206 -6.54 12.02 -5.47
C ASP A 206 -5.14 11.48 -5.13
N TYR A 207 -4.60 11.83 -3.95
CA TYR A 207 -3.33 11.29 -3.47
C TYR A 207 -3.48 9.87 -2.93
N LEU A 208 -4.60 9.54 -2.27
CA LEU A 208 -4.81 8.23 -1.64
C LEU A 208 -5.45 7.18 -2.56
N ASP A 209 -6.31 7.61 -3.47
CA ASP A 209 -7.07 6.77 -4.40
C ASP A 209 -6.85 7.25 -5.85
N PRO A 210 -5.60 7.17 -6.36
CA PRO A 210 -5.32 7.57 -7.73
C PRO A 210 -6.04 6.65 -8.71
N PRO A 211 -6.43 7.14 -9.91
CA PRO A 211 -7.16 6.34 -10.88
C PRO A 211 -6.33 5.17 -11.38
N LEU A 212 -6.83 3.94 -11.18
CA LEU A 212 -6.28 2.71 -11.73
C LEU A 212 -7.41 1.85 -12.30
N TYR A 213 -7.44 1.70 -13.62
CA TYR A 213 -8.45 0.86 -14.27
C TYR A 213 -8.00 -0.61 -14.30
N VAL A 214 -8.78 -1.48 -13.65
CA VAL A 214 -8.58 -2.94 -13.66
C VAL A 214 -9.71 -3.57 -14.49
N PRO A 215 -9.43 -4.06 -15.71
CA PRO A 215 -10.44 -4.72 -16.52
C PRO A 215 -10.97 -6.01 -15.86
N PRO A 216 -12.23 -6.42 -16.14
CA PRO A 216 -12.74 -7.71 -15.70
C PRO A 216 -11.85 -8.88 -16.16
N GLY A 217 -11.60 -9.83 -15.26
CA GLY A 217 -10.75 -10.99 -15.55
C GLY A 217 -9.24 -10.74 -15.46
N CYS A 218 -8.82 -9.50 -15.17
CA CYS A 218 -7.45 -9.16 -14.79
C CYS A 218 -7.26 -9.24 -13.26
N SER A 219 -6.00 -9.27 -12.82
CA SER A 219 -5.59 -9.15 -11.42
C SER A 219 -4.55 -8.06 -11.25
N THR A 220 -4.26 -7.68 -10.01
CA THR A 220 -3.27 -6.67 -9.67
C THR A 220 -2.11 -7.29 -8.88
N GLU A 221 -0.89 -6.93 -9.24
CA GLU A 221 0.34 -7.41 -8.59
C GLU A 221 1.25 -6.21 -8.28
N LEU A 222 2.03 -6.29 -7.21
CA LEU A 222 3.16 -5.38 -7.03
C LEU A 222 4.21 -5.67 -8.10
N ASN A 223 4.71 -4.62 -8.74
CA ASN A 223 5.83 -4.73 -9.65
C ASN A 223 7.16 -4.61 -8.88
N HIS A 224 8.28 -4.71 -9.60
CA HIS A 224 9.60 -4.65 -8.99
C HIS A 224 9.85 -3.33 -8.20
N PHE A 225 9.35 -2.20 -8.68
CA PHE A 225 9.47 -0.92 -7.96
C PHE A 225 8.64 -0.91 -6.68
N GLY A 226 7.44 -1.50 -6.71
CA GLY A 226 6.60 -1.70 -5.53
C GLY A 226 7.30 -2.54 -4.48
N TYR A 227 7.80 -3.73 -4.86
CA TYR A 227 8.56 -4.61 -3.96
C TYR A 227 9.80 -3.94 -3.38
N GLN A 228 10.60 -3.27 -4.21
CA GLN A 228 11.80 -2.57 -3.75
C GLN A 228 11.46 -1.46 -2.75
N PHE A 229 10.36 -0.75 -2.94
CA PHE A 229 9.92 0.26 -1.98
C PHE A 229 9.49 -0.37 -0.65
N VAL A 230 8.56 -1.32 -0.66
CA VAL A 230 8.05 -1.90 0.60
C VAL A 230 9.14 -2.65 1.34
N GLN A 231 10.10 -3.26 0.65
CA GLN A 231 11.29 -3.88 1.26
C GLN A 231 12.19 -2.83 1.94
N ARG A 232 12.47 -1.69 1.30
CA ARG A 232 13.23 -0.61 1.95
C ARG A 232 12.52 -0.09 3.21
N VAL A 233 11.19 -0.03 3.18
CA VAL A 233 10.40 0.36 4.36
C VAL A 233 10.53 -0.70 5.46
N PHE A 234 10.50 -1.99 5.14
CA PHE A 234 10.77 -3.05 6.13
C PHE A 234 12.16 -2.89 6.75
N GLU A 235 13.20 -2.78 5.93
CA GLU A 235 14.60 -2.65 6.37
C GLU A 235 14.83 -1.41 7.24
N LYS A 236 14.10 -0.33 6.98
CA LYS A 236 14.09 0.87 7.82
C LYS A 236 13.57 0.59 9.24
N HIS A 237 12.55 -0.25 9.37
CA HIS A 237 11.92 -0.55 10.65
C HIS A 237 12.52 -1.76 11.38
N ASP A 238 13.22 -2.66 10.68
CA ASP A 238 14.00 -3.76 11.25
C ASP A 238 15.32 -3.23 11.86
N GLN A 239 15.21 -2.63 13.05
CA GLN A 239 16.29 -1.89 13.70
C GLN A 239 17.31 -2.84 14.35
N ASP A 240 16.85 -4.00 14.82
CA ASP A 240 17.74 -5.04 15.35
C ASP A 240 18.34 -5.96 14.27
N ARG A 241 17.89 -5.82 13.01
CA ARG A 241 18.38 -6.53 11.81
C ARG A 241 18.23 -8.04 11.94
N ASP A 242 17.18 -8.50 12.63
CA ASP A 242 16.89 -9.92 12.80
C ASP A 242 16.10 -10.53 11.62
N GLY A 243 15.70 -9.68 10.66
CA GLY A 243 14.91 -10.02 9.48
C GLY A 243 13.41 -10.18 9.78
N CYS A 244 12.94 -9.68 10.92
CA CYS A 244 11.57 -9.69 11.39
C CYS A 244 11.19 -8.35 12.03
N LEU A 245 9.90 -8.00 12.00
CA LEU A 245 9.38 -6.88 12.77
C LEU A 245 8.81 -7.39 14.10
N SER A 246 9.38 -6.89 15.20
CA SER A 246 8.81 -6.98 16.54
C SER A 246 7.51 -6.16 16.65
N PRO A 247 6.70 -6.34 17.71
CA PRO A 247 5.51 -5.51 17.93
C PRO A 247 5.83 -4.01 17.98
N ALA A 248 6.94 -3.62 18.61
CA ALA A 248 7.36 -2.22 18.70
C ALA A 248 7.80 -1.65 17.34
N GLU A 249 8.49 -2.43 16.52
CA GLU A 249 8.88 -2.01 15.16
C GLU A 249 7.68 -1.94 14.23
N LEU A 250 6.70 -2.83 14.41
CA LEU A 250 5.44 -2.79 13.68
C LEU A 250 4.59 -1.57 14.06
N GLU A 251 4.55 -1.22 15.35
CA GLU A 251 3.94 0.06 15.81
C GLU A 251 4.65 1.27 15.22
N SER A 252 5.99 1.24 15.15
CA SER A 252 6.80 2.27 14.49
C SER A 252 6.45 2.39 13.00
N PHE A 253 6.32 1.27 12.28
CA PHE A 253 5.87 1.22 10.90
C PHE A 253 4.46 1.80 10.71
N PHE A 254 3.54 1.49 11.64
CA PHE A 254 2.17 2.01 11.60
C PHE A 254 2.05 3.48 11.98
N SER A 255 3.11 4.11 12.52
CA SER A 255 3.06 5.49 13.04
C SER A 255 2.75 6.58 12.01
N VAL A 256 2.83 6.27 10.72
CA VAL A 256 2.51 7.19 9.60
C VAL A 256 1.12 6.94 9.00
N PHE A 257 0.41 5.93 9.50
CA PHE A 257 -0.97 5.63 9.14
C PHE A 257 -1.94 6.29 10.14
N PRO A 258 -3.15 6.67 9.72
CA PRO A 258 -4.18 7.18 10.65
C PRO A 258 -4.65 6.10 11.64
N THR A 259 -4.67 4.84 11.19
CA THR A 259 -4.99 3.64 11.98
C THR A 259 -4.12 2.48 11.51
N ALA A 260 -3.90 1.48 12.37
CA ALA A 260 -3.15 0.28 11.98
C ALA A 260 -3.76 -0.36 10.71
N PRO A 261 -3.00 -0.50 9.61
CA PRO A 261 -3.51 -0.98 8.32
C PRO A 261 -3.83 -2.48 8.33
N TRP A 262 -3.20 -3.24 9.23
CA TRP A 262 -3.34 -4.70 9.33
C TRP A 262 -3.94 -5.09 10.67
N GLY A 263 -4.92 -6.00 10.62
CA GLY A 263 -5.68 -6.45 11.79
C GLY A 263 -5.00 -7.59 12.58
N PRO A 264 -5.66 -8.07 13.65
CA PRO A 264 -5.12 -9.12 14.51
C PRO A 264 -4.97 -10.46 13.78
N GLN A 265 -5.70 -10.69 12.69
CA GLN A 265 -5.54 -11.83 11.78
C GLN A 265 -4.22 -11.86 10.98
N LEU A 266 -3.39 -10.81 10.97
CA LEU A 266 -2.14 -10.79 10.21
C LEU A 266 -1.25 -12.03 10.45
N PRO A 267 -0.99 -12.48 11.70
CA PRO A 267 -0.23 -13.68 11.94
C PRO A 267 -0.90 -14.91 11.32
N LEU A 268 -2.23 -14.97 11.23
CA LEU A 268 -2.98 -16.09 10.66
C LEU A 268 -2.98 -16.10 9.12
N GLU A 269 -2.67 -14.98 8.47
CA GLU A 269 -2.68 -14.83 7.00
C GLU A 269 -1.31 -15.11 6.36
N VAL A 270 -0.21 -14.89 7.09
CA VAL A 270 1.17 -14.98 6.55
C VAL A 270 2.12 -15.77 7.43
N CYS A 271 3.24 -16.20 6.85
CA CYS A 271 4.30 -16.87 7.60
C CYS A 271 4.96 -15.94 8.62
N THR A 272 5.03 -16.42 9.86
CA THR A 272 5.74 -15.76 10.98
C THR A 272 6.96 -16.57 11.39
N LYS A 273 8.03 -15.89 11.80
CA LYS A 273 9.21 -16.53 12.39
C LYS A 273 9.20 -16.27 13.89
N ALA A 274 9.03 -17.32 14.69
CA ALA A 274 8.90 -17.23 16.16
C ALA A 274 7.84 -16.19 16.63
N GLY A 275 6.69 -16.16 15.96
CA GLY A 275 5.60 -15.22 16.27
C GLY A 275 5.79 -13.79 15.74
N ARG A 276 6.93 -13.48 15.11
CA ARG A 276 7.23 -12.17 14.53
C ARG A 276 7.03 -12.16 13.01
N LEU A 277 6.74 -10.98 12.47
CA LEU A 277 6.51 -10.80 11.04
C LEU A 277 7.85 -10.74 10.29
N SER A 278 8.26 -11.86 9.69
CA SER A 278 9.47 -11.90 8.84
C SER A 278 9.34 -11.02 7.60
N LEU A 279 10.46 -10.61 6.97
CA LEU A 279 10.44 -9.91 5.68
C LEU A 279 9.59 -10.65 4.64
N HIS A 280 9.71 -11.97 4.58
CA HIS A 280 8.91 -12.81 3.68
C HIS A 280 7.40 -12.69 3.95
N GLY A 281 7.00 -12.80 5.23
CA GLY A 281 5.61 -12.65 5.64
C GLY A 281 5.07 -11.24 5.37
N TYR A 282 5.90 -10.21 5.59
CA TYR A 282 5.59 -8.82 5.27
C TYR A 282 5.34 -8.62 3.77
N LEU A 283 6.21 -9.17 2.90
CA LEU A 283 6.01 -9.12 1.45
C LEU A 283 4.77 -9.90 1.01
N CYS A 284 4.51 -11.05 1.62
CA CYS A 284 3.27 -11.80 1.40
C CYS A 284 2.04 -10.96 1.75
N GLN A 285 2.06 -10.22 2.86
CA GLN A 285 0.93 -9.37 3.25
C GLN A 285 0.66 -8.26 2.23
N TRP A 286 1.72 -7.59 1.77
CA TRP A 286 1.61 -6.59 0.72
C TRP A 286 1.03 -7.18 -0.57
N THR A 287 1.51 -8.34 -1.00
CA THR A 287 0.99 -9.07 -2.17
C THR A 287 -0.48 -9.44 -2.02
N LEU A 288 -0.89 -9.88 -0.83
CA LEU A 288 -2.28 -10.23 -0.53
C LEU A 288 -3.20 -9.01 -0.65
N VAL A 289 -2.83 -7.89 -0.01
CA VAL A 289 -3.60 -6.65 -0.07
C VAL A 289 -3.68 -6.14 -1.51
N THR A 290 -2.58 -6.15 -2.26
CA THR A 290 -2.58 -5.74 -3.67
C THR A 290 -3.50 -6.59 -4.54
N TYR A 291 -3.57 -7.89 -4.29
CA TYR A 291 -4.41 -8.80 -5.07
C TYR A 291 -5.90 -8.66 -4.72
N LEU A 292 -6.23 -8.52 -3.43
CA LEU A 292 -7.62 -8.50 -2.96
C LEU A 292 -8.27 -7.11 -3.05
N ASP A 293 -7.54 -6.04 -2.74
CA ASP A 293 -8.04 -4.67 -2.66
C ASP A 293 -6.94 -3.68 -3.07
N VAL A 294 -6.76 -3.51 -4.39
CA VAL A 294 -5.74 -2.63 -4.94
C VAL A 294 -5.90 -1.17 -4.48
N ARG A 295 -7.13 -0.71 -4.24
CA ARG A 295 -7.38 0.67 -3.76
C ARG A 295 -6.79 0.87 -2.37
N ARG A 296 -7.02 -0.09 -1.48
CA ARG A 296 -6.40 -0.09 -0.14
C ARG A 296 -4.86 -0.18 -0.21
N CYS A 297 -4.33 -0.97 -1.14
CA CYS A 297 -2.88 -1.01 -1.38
C CYS A 297 -2.31 0.36 -1.78
N LEU A 298 -2.96 1.04 -2.74
CA LEU A 298 -2.57 2.39 -3.18
C LEU A 298 -2.65 3.40 -2.03
N GLU A 299 -3.71 3.32 -1.22
CA GLU A 299 -3.88 4.14 -0.02
C GLU A 299 -2.72 3.95 0.97
N HIS A 300 -2.35 2.68 1.25
CA HIS A 300 -1.23 2.36 2.13
C HIS A 300 0.11 2.86 1.59
N LEU A 301 0.36 2.72 0.28
CA LEU A 301 1.54 3.31 -0.37
C LEU A 301 1.55 4.84 -0.26
N GLY A 302 0.37 5.48 -0.31
CA GLY A 302 0.20 6.90 -0.05
C GLY A 302 0.58 7.28 1.38
N TYR A 303 0.10 6.56 2.40
CA TYR A 303 0.49 6.78 3.79
C TYR A 303 1.99 6.60 4.04
N LEU A 304 2.64 5.68 3.32
CA LEU A 304 4.09 5.51 3.34
C LEU A 304 4.86 6.53 2.50
N GLY A 305 4.19 7.45 1.80
CA GLY A 305 4.83 8.51 1.03
C GLY A 305 5.47 8.05 -0.27
N TYR A 306 5.03 6.92 -0.86
CA TYR A 306 5.59 6.34 -2.08
C TYR A 306 5.85 7.37 -3.20
N PRO A 307 4.89 8.23 -3.61
CA PRO A 307 5.10 9.15 -4.73
C PRO A 307 6.23 10.14 -4.45
N THR A 308 6.26 10.67 -3.23
CA THR A 308 7.23 11.68 -2.81
C THR A 308 8.63 11.08 -2.65
N LEU A 309 8.73 9.90 -2.04
CA LEU A 309 10.00 9.22 -1.76
C LEU A 309 10.61 8.52 -2.98
N CYS A 310 9.79 8.15 -3.96
CA CYS A 310 10.24 7.51 -5.21
C CYS A 310 10.25 8.48 -6.40
N GLU A 311 10.00 9.77 -6.18
CA GLU A 311 9.90 10.80 -7.22
C GLU A 311 8.94 10.40 -8.36
N GLN A 312 7.79 9.82 -8.01
CA GLN A 312 6.73 9.41 -8.95
C GLN A 312 5.50 10.30 -8.81
N ASP A 313 4.71 10.40 -9.88
CA ASP A 313 3.45 11.16 -9.88
C ASP A 313 2.34 10.44 -9.10
N SER A 314 2.41 9.11 -8.98
CA SER A 314 1.39 8.29 -8.35
C SER A 314 1.91 6.93 -7.87
N GLN A 315 1.29 6.42 -6.82
CA GLN A 315 1.43 5.06 -6.27
C GLN A 315 1.05 3.98 -7.29
N ALA A 316 0.22 4.31 -8.30
CA ALA A 316 -0.15 3.38 -9.37
C ALA A 316 1.08 2.83 -10.12
N HIS A 317 2.20 3.56 -10.13
CA HIS A 317 3.47 3.10 -10.71
C HIS A 317 4.07 1.88 -10.00
N ALA A 318 3.62 1.55 -8.78
CA ALA A 318 4.02 0.33 -8.06
C ALA A 318 3.24 -0.92 -8.50
N ILE A 319 2.16 -0.76 -9.28
CA ILE A 319 1.20 -1.82 -9.59
C ILE A 319 1.34 -2.26 -11.04
N THR A 320 1.23 -3.57 -11.28
CA THR A 320 1.01 -4.15 -12.61
C THR A 320 -0.38 -4.76 -12.66
N VAL A 321 -1.17 -4.31 -13.64
CA VAL A 321 -2.44 -4.95 -14.01
C VAL A 321 -2.11 -6.07 -14.98
N THR A 322 -2.43 -7.29 -14.60
CA THR A 322 -2.18 -8.47 -15.42
C THR A 322 -3.13 -8.53 -16.61
N ARG A 323 -2.83 -9.35 -17.61
CA ARG A 323 -3.76 -9.58 -18.73
C ARG A 323 -4.94 -10.43 -18.28
N GLU A 324 -6.00 -10.43 -19.09
CA GLU A 324 -7.18 -11.24 -18.83
C GLU A 324 -6.83 -12.74 -18.69
N LYS A 325 -7.33 -13.36 -17.63
CA LYS A 325 -7.11 -14.76 -17.29
C LYS A 325 -7.57 -15.73 -18.39
N ARG A 326 -8.63 -15.40 -19.13
CA ARG A 326 -9.09 -16.21 -20.26
C ARG A 326 -7.97 -16.42 -21.29
N LEU A 327 -7.17 -15.39 -21.55
CA LEU A 327 -6.04 -15.48 -22.48
C LEU A 327 -4.93 -16.40 -21.96
N ASP A 328 -4.73 -16.47 -20.63
CA ASP A 328 -3.82 -17.44 -20.02
C ASP A 328 -4.33 -18.88 -20.19
N GLN A 329 -5.63 -19.10 -20.05
CA GLN A 329 -6.26 -20.39 -20.26
C GLN A 329 -6.14 -20.83 -21.72
N GLU A 330 -6.44 -19.94 -22.68
CA GLU A 330 -6.32 -20.22 -24.12
C GLU A 330 -4.88 -20.53 -24.56
N LYS A 331 -3.88 -19.82 -24.01
CA LYS A 331 -2.46 -20.06 -24.30
C LYS A 331 -1.84 -21.21 -23.51
N GLY A 332 -2.50 -21.57 -22.42
CA GLY A 332 -2.09 -22.61 -21.51
C GLY A 332 -0.88 -22.38 -20.65
N GLN A 333 -0.54 -21.12 -20.47
CA GLN A 333 0.50 -20.68 -19.56
C GLN A 333 0.16 -19.29 -19.06
N THR A 334 0.27 -19.09 -17.75
CA THR A 334 0.18 -17.76 -17.14
C THR A 334 1.57 -17.13 -16.95
N GLN A 335 1.62 -15.81 -17.08
CA GLN A 335 2.77 -15.00 -16.65
C GLN A 335 2.56 -14.37 -15.27
N ARG A 336 1.37 -14.56 -14.67
CA ARG A 336 1.03 -14.06 -13.34
C ARG A 336 1.94 -14.70 -12.30
N ASN A 337 2.29 -13.92 -11.28
CA ASN A 337 3.08 -14.40 -10.15
C ASN A 337 2.21 -14.73 -8.94
N VAL A 338 0.98 -14.22 -8.90
CA VAL A 338 0.04 -14.46 -7.81
C VAL A 338 -1.13 -15.31 -8.32
N LEU A 339 -1.36 -16.44 -7.64
CA LEU A 339 -2.37 -17.43 -8.01
C LEU A 339 -3.37 -17.60 -6.86
N LEU A 340 -4.66 -17.57 -7.15
CA LEU A 340 -5.73 -17.77 -6.17
C LEU A 340 -6.25 -19.22 -6.19
N CYS A 341 -6.22 -19.88 -5.04
CA CYS A 341 -6.82 -21.17 -4.79
C CYS A 341 -8.01 -21.04 -3.85
N LYS A 342 -9.21 -21.45 -4.28
CA LYS A 342 -10.37 -21.55 -3.39
C LYS A 342 -10.40 -22.92 -2.73
N VAL A 343 -10.36 -22.93 -1.40
CA VAL A 343 -10.43 -24.13 -0.56
C VAL A 343 -11.88 -24.30 -0.10
N VAL A 344 -12.58 -25.26 -0.68
CA VAL A 344 -14.02 -25.46 -0.52
C VAL A 344 -14.30 -26.79 0.14
N GLY A 345 -15.22 -26.81 1.10
CA GLY A 345 -15.64 -28.04 1.77
C GLY A 345 -16.63 -27.79 2.89
N ALA A 346 -17.16 -28.87 3.46
CA ALA A 346 -18.11 -28.83 4.57
C ALA A 346 -17.50 -28.17 5.83
N CYS A 347 -18.36 -27.80 6.78
CA CYS A 347 -17.87 -27.43 8.12
C CYS A 347 -17.15 -28.64 8.75
N GLY A 348 -16.05 -28.41 9.47
CA GLY A 348 -15.35 -29.47 10.21
C GLY A 348 -14.40 -30.38 9.39
N VAL A 349 -14.30 -30.20 8.07
CA VAL A 349 -13.36 -30.96 7.22
C VAL A 349 -11.90 -30.50 7.33
N GLY A 350 -11.59 -29.50 8.16
CA GLY A 350 -10.21 -29.06 8.43
C GLY A 350 -9.63 -28.03 7.44
N LYS A 351 -10.47 -27.25 6.74
CA LYS A 351 -10.03 -26.19 5.80
C LYS A 351 -9.08 -25.18 6.46
N SER A 352 -9.44 -24.65 7.62
CA SER A 352 -8.60 -23.67 8.33
C SER A 352 -7.25 -24.27 8.73
N SER A 353 -7.23 -25.55 9.16
CA SER A 353 -5.97 -26.27 9.44
C SER A 353 -5.11 -26.47 8.19
N PHE A 354 -5.73 -26.67 7.02
CA PHE A 354 -5.03 -26.73 5.73
C PHE A 354 -4.38 -25.39 5.35
N LEU A 355 -5.07 -24.27 5.58
CA LEU A 355 -4.50 -22.92 5.43
C LEU A 355 -3.33 -22.70 6.38
N GLN A 356 -3.48 -23.02 7.66
CA GLN A 356 -2.40 -22.85 8.64
C GLN A 356 -1.19 -23.78 8.37
N ALA A 357 -1.44 -24.99 7.86
CA ALA A 357 -0.37 -25.89 7.43
C ALA A 357 0.43 -25.32 6.24
N PHE A 358 -0.20 -24.54 5.36
CA PHE A 358 0.51 -23.84 4.27
C PHE A 358 1.49 -22.79 4.79
N LEU A 359 1.20 -22.21 5.95
CA LEU A 359 2.09 -21.28 6.66
C LEU A 359 3.15 -21.98 7.51
N GLY A 360 3.16 -23.32 7.53
CA GLY A 360 4.13 -24.14 8.27
C GLY A 360 3.72 -24.48 9.71
N ARG A 361 2.45 -24.26 10.09
CA ARG A 361 1.94 -24.49 11.45
C ARG A 361 1.26 -25.86 11.60
N GLY A 362 1.49 -26.51 12.74
CA GLY A 362 0.84 -27.78 13.08
C GLY A 362 -0.46 -27.60 13.88
N LEU A 363 -1.19 -28.69 14.11
CA LEU A 363 -2.40 -28.69 14.96
C LEU A 363 -2.14 -28.26 16.42
N GLY A 364 -0.91 -28.44 16.92
CA GLY A 364 -0.52 -28.03 18.28
C GLY A 364 -0.29 -26.53 18.45
N ASP A 365 -0.09 -25.80 17.36
CA ASP A 365 0.17 -24.35 17.37
C ASP A 365 -1.12 -23.52 17.30
N ALA A 366 -2.27 -24.18 17.11
CA ALA A 366 -3.58 -23.54 16.96
C ALA A 366 -4.21 -23.05 18.28
N GLY A 367 -3.62 -23.39 19.43
CA GLY A 367 -4.18 -23.13 20.75
C GLY A 367 -4.25 -21.66 21.15
N GLU A 368 -3.49 -20.76 20.51
CA GLU A 368 -3.46 -19.33 20.83
C GLU A 368 -4.50 -18.50 20.04
N PHE A 369 -5.11 -19.04 18.99
CA PHE A 369 -5.97 -18.30 18.05
C PHE A 369 -7.41 -18.83 17.94
N ALA A 370 -7.89 -19.54 18.96
CA ALA A 370 -9.13 -20.34 18.89
C ALA A 370 -10.42 -19.55 18.54
N GLU A 371 -10.44 -18.23 18.71
CA GLU A 371 -11.60 -17.38 18.43
C GLU A 371 -11.54 -16.63 17.08
N GLU A 372 -10.35 -16.50 16.46
CA GLU A 372 -10.16 -15.77 15.20
C GLU A 372 -9.78 -16.72 14.05
N HIS A 373 -10.53 -16.64 12.94
CA HIS A 373 -10.30 -17.47 11.75
C HIS A 373 -9.90 -16.58 10.57
N ALA A 374 -8.69 -16.80 10.03
CA ALA A 374 -8.29 -16.14 8.79
C ALA A 374 -8.99 -16.80 7.59
N VAL A 375 -9.61 -15.97 6.77
CA VAL A 375 -10.23 -16.40 5.49
C VAL A 375 -9.16 -16.67 4.43
N TYR A 376 -7.98 -16.06 4.57
CA TYR A 376 -6.90 -16.16 3.62
C TYR A 376 -5.61 -16.68 4.26
N ALA A 377 -4.80 -17.37 3.47
CA ALA A 377 -3.41 -17.65 3.79
C ALA A 377 -2.57 -17.51 2.52
N ILE A 378 -1.45 -16.79 2.59
CA ILE A 378 -0.56 -16.57 1.44
C ILE A 378 0.88 -16.97 1.78
N ASN A 379 1.53 -17.63 0.83
CA ASN A 379 2.95 -17.99 0.91
C ASN A 379 3.48 -18.26 -0.51
N THR A 380 4.78 -18.49 -0.65
CA THR A 380 5.41 -18.84 -1.92
C THR A 380 5.54 -20.35 -2.11
N VAL A 381 5.52 -20.75 -3.39
CA VAL A 381 5.67 -22.14 -3.84
C VAL A 381 6.51 -22.16 -5.12
N GLN A 382 7.30 -23.22 -5.28
CA GLN A 382 8.16 -23.41 -6.45
C GLN A 382 7.41 -24.18 -7.54
N VAL A 383 7.19 -23.55 -8.69
CA VAL A 383 6.52 -24.14 -9.86
C VAL A 383 7.47 -24.06 -11.05
N ASN A 384 7.90 -25.21 -11.57
CA ASN A 384 8.81 -25.30 -12.73
C ASN A 384 10.11 -24.45 -12.56
N GLY A 385 10.64 -24.36 -11.34
CA GLY A 385 11.83 -23.57 -11.02
C GLY A 385 11.59 -22.06 -10.90
N GLN A 386 10.33 -21.61 -10.92
CA GLN A 386 9.94 -20.24 -10.63
C GLN A 386 9.21 -20.17 -9.30
N GLU A 387 9.52 -19.15 -8.51
CA GLU A 387 8.75 -18.83 -7.31
C GLU A 387 7.43 -18.14 -7.70
N LYS A 388 6.33 -18.61 -7.12
CA LYS A 388 4.99 -18.03 -7.30
C LYS A 388 4.35 -17.84 -5.94
N TYR A 389 3.55 -16.78 -5.78
CA TYR A 389 2.67 -16.61 -4.63
C TYR A 389 1.39 -17.41 -4.84
N LEU A 390 1.00 -18.20 -3.84
CA LEU A 390 -0.27 -18.89 -3.81
C LEU A 390 -1.10 -18.31 -2.67
N ILE A 391 -2.30 -17.81 -2.99
CA ILE A 391 -3.30 -17.39 -2.01
C ILE A 391 -4.28 -18.54 -1.85
N LEU A 392 -4.43 -19.05 -0.63
CA LEU A 392 -5.50 -19.95 -0.24
C LEU A 392 -6.65 -19.10 0.34
N CYS A 393 -7.84 -19.26 -0.20
CA CYS A 393 -9.07 -18.62 0.29
C CYS A 393 -10.03 -19.69 0.79
N GLU A 394 -10.31 -19.71 2.09
CA GLU A 394 -11.30 -20.59 2.67
C GLU A 394 -12.71 -20.15 2.27
N ALA A 395 -13.47 -21.07 1.66
CA ALA A 395 -14.87 -20.88 1.31
C ALA A 395 -15.72 -22.03 1.86
N SER A 396 -16.89 -21.72 2.41
CA SER A 396 -17.88 -22.74 2.71
C SER A 396 -18.48 -23.27 1.40
N ALA A 397 -18.81 -24.55 1.34
CA ALA A 397 -19.53 -25.04 0.16
C ALA A 397 -20.92 -24.40 0.05
N ASP A 398 -21.57 -24.11 1.18
CA ASP A 398 -22.91 -23.48 1.19
C ASP A 398 -22.91 -22.11 0.51
N SER A 399 -21.84 -21.31 0.65
CA SER A 399 -21.74 -20.02 -0.04
C SER A 399 -21.62 -20.19 -1.56
N LEU A 400 -20.94 -21.25 -2.01
CA LEU A 400 -20.84 -21.57 -3.44
C LEU A 400 -22.11 -22.24 -3.98
N LEU A 401 -22.97 -22.81 -3.14
CA LEU A 401 -24.25 -23.39 -3.59
C LEU A 401 -25.41 -22.36 -3.57
N ALA A 402 -25.15 -21.12 -3.15
CA ALA A 402 -26.10 -20.02 -3.12
C ALA A 402 -26.40 -19.43 -4.52
N THR A 403 -27.35 -18.49 -4.59
CA THR A 403 -27.91 -17.94 -5.85
C THR A 403 -26.93 -17.10 -6.67
N ALA A 404 -25.90 -16.49 -6.05
CA ALA A 404 -24.88 -15.69 -6.71
C ALA A 404 -23.48 -16.00 -6.14
N PRO A 405 -22.91 -17.18 -6.45
CA PRO A 405 -21.66 -17.62 -5.86
C PRO A 405 -20.47 -16.99 -6.59
N ASP A 406 -19.51 -16.46 -5.85
CA ASP A 406 -18.19 -16.18 -6.41
C ASP A 406 -17.37 -17.47 -6.43
N ALA A 407 -17.43 -18.20 -7.54
CA ALA A 407 -16.64 -19.41 -7.77
C ALA A 407 -15.28 -19.13 -8.44
N THR A 408 -14.94 -17.86 -8.71
CA THR A 408 -13.76 -17.51 -9.51
C THR A 408 -12.46 -17.77 -8.73
N CYS A 409 -11.54 -18.55 -9.32
CA CYS A 409 -10.22 -18.84 -8.76
C CYS A 409 -9.32 -19.47 -9.83
N ASP A 410 -8.00 -19.43 -9.68
CA ASP A 410 -7.04 -20.06 -10.60
C ASP A 410 -7.00 -21.58 -10.44
N VAL A 411 -7.33 -22.10 -9.26
CA VAL A 411 -7.51 -23.53 -8.99
C VAL A 411 -8.53 -23.71 -7.86
N ALA A 412 -9.35 -24.75 -7.93
CA ALA A 412 -10.26 -25.13 -6.85
C ALA A 412 -9.71 -26.34 -6.09
N CYS A 413 -9.58 -26.20 -4.77
CA CYS A 413 -9.25 -27.27 -3.84
C CYS A 413 -10.56 -27.74 -3.16
N LEU A 414 -11.06 -28.90 -3.58
CA LEU A 414 -12.31 -29.47 -3.08
C LEU A 414 -12.00 -30.49 -1.98
N MET A 415 -12.21 -30.07 -0.75
CA MET A 415 -11.68 -30.72 0.44
C MET A 415 -12.78 -31.42 1.23
N PHE A 416 -12.59 -32.72 1.47
CA PHE A 416 -13.50 -33.57 2.22
C PHE A 416 -12.74 -34.33 3.32
N ASP A 417 -13.45 -34.86 4.30
CA ASP A 417 -12.89 -35.65 5.39
C ASP A 417 -12.88 -37.14 5.01
N GLY A 418 -11.70 -37.76 4.95
CA GLY A 418 -11.57 -39.17 4.61
C GLY A 418 -12.21 -40.11 5.63
N SER A 419 -12.40 -39.65 6.87
CA SER A 419 -13.08 -40.37 7.94
C SER A 419 -14.60 -40.15 7.98
N ASP A 420 -15.10 -39.09 7.33
CA ASP A 420 -16.53 -38.81 7.16
C ASP A 420 -16.95 -38.90 5.68
N PRO A 421 -17.51 -40.05 5.26
CA PRO A 421 -17.93 -40.29 3.88
C PRO A 421 -19.03 -39.34 3.37
N GLY A 422 -19.80 -38.70 4.26
CA GLY A 422 -20.85 -37.75 3.89
C GLY A 422 -20.30 -36.43 3.34
N SER A 423 -19.09 -36.05 3.76
CA SER A 423 -18.45 -34.77 3.40
C SER A 423 -18.09 -34.65 1.91
N PHE A 424 -17.91 -35.78 1.20
CA PHE A 424 -17.54 -35.80 -0.21
C PHE A 424 -18.68 -35.35 -1.14
N ALA A 425 -19.93 -35.70 -0.82
CA ALA A 425 -21.08 -35.43 -1.70
C ALA A 425 -21.24 -33.93 -2.00
N LEU A 426 -21.02 -33.10 -0.98
CA LEU A 426 -21.04 -31.64 -1.07
C LEU A 426 -19.98 -31.11 -2.06
N CYS A 427 -18.75 -31.64 -2.00
CA CYS A 427 -17.66 -31.26 -2.90
C CYS A 427 -17.97 -31.67 -4.35
N ALA A 428 -18.54 -32.85 -4.55
CA ALA A 428 -18.97 -33.33 -5.86
C ALA A 428 -20.07 -32.45 -6.47
N ASP A 429 -20.99 -31.95 -5.64
CA ASP A 429 -22.06 -31.04 -6.09
C ASP A 429 -21.54 -29.65 -6.47
N VAL A 430 -20.61 -29.09 -5.68
CA VAL A 430 -19.91 -27.84 -6.05
C VAL A 430 -19.19 -28.01 -7.38
N TYR A 431 -18.44 -29.10 -7.57
CA TYR A 431 -17.75 -29.39 -8.82
C TYR A 431 -18.70 -29.41 -10.02
N LYS A 432 -19.80 -30.16 -9.92
CA LYS A 432 -20.78 -30.29 -11.02
C LYS A 432 -21.42 -28.96 -11.40
N ARG A 433 -21.65 -28.08 -10.42
CA ARG A 433 -22.30 -26.78 -10.64
C ARG A 433 -21.36 -25.73 -11.23
N HIS A 434 -20.10 -25.69 -10.78
CA HIS A 434 -19.21 -24.55 -11.04
C HIS A 434 -17.94 -24.85 -11.83
N TYR A 435 -17.49 -26.10 -11.84
CA TYR A 435 -16.16 -26.44 -12.35
C TYR A 435 -16.16 -27.56 -13.39
N MET A 436 -17.34 -28.08 -13.73
CA MET A 436 -17.50 -29.17 -14.70
C MET A 436 -17.18 -28.75 -16.15
N ASP A 437 -17.17 -27.44 -16.43
CA ASP A 437 -16.81 -26.89 -17.74
C ASP A 437 -15.31 -27.04 -18.07
N GLY A 438 -14.49 -27.38 -17.08
CA GLY A 438 -13.05 -27.62 -17.22
C GLY A 438 -12.20 -26.34 -17.36
N GLN A 439 -12.78 -25.14 -17.20
CA GLN A 439 -12.01 -23.89 -17.31
C GLN A 439 -11.11 -23.65 -16.09
N THR A 440 -11.57 -24.10 -14.92
CA THR A 440 -10.84 -24.01 -13.65
C THR A 440 -10.35 -25.40 -13.25
N PRO A 441 -9.03 -25.61 -13.10
CA PRO A 441 -8.50 -26.89 -12.64
C PRO A 441 -8.95 -27.19 -11.22
N CYS A 442 -9.32 -28.45 -10.95
CA CYS A 442 -9.83 -28.90 -9.66
C CYS A 442 -8.99 -30.03 -9.08
N LEU A 443 -8.66 -29.94 -7.79
CA LEU A 443 -8.02 -31.01 -7.04
C LEU A 443 -8.91 -31.38 -5.86
N PHE A 444 -9.28 -32.66 -5.77
CA PHE A 444 -9.91 -33.21 -4.57
C PHE A 444 -8.86 -33.53 -3.52
N VAL A 445 -9.09 -33.12 -2.27
CA VAL A 445 -8.19 -33.37 -1.14
C VAL A 445 -8.95 -34.14 -0.05
N SER A 446 -8.44 -35.31 0.30
CA SER A 446 -8.90 -36.13 1.42
C SER A 446 -8.13 -35.73 2.67
N SER A 447 -8.78 -34.97 3.54
CA SER A 447 -8.23 -34.50 4.82
C SER A 447 -8.28 -35.57 5.91
N LYS A 448 -7.55 -35.33 7.00
CA LYS A 448 -7.44 -36.24 8.16
C LYS A 448 -7.00 -37.65 7.74
N ALA A 449 -6.07 -37.72 6.79
CA ALA A 449 -5.54 -38.98 6.27
C ALA A 449 -4.77 -39.82 7.32
N ASP A 450 -4.55 -39.27 8.51
CA ASP A 450 -4.06 -39.97 9.70
C ASP A 450 -5.15 -40.81 10.39
N LEU A 451 -6.42 -40.54 10.14
CA LEU A 451 -7.56 -41.30 10.64
C LEU A 451 -7.91 -42.47 9.71
N PRO A 452 -8.48 -43.56 10.23
CA PRO A 452 -8.95 -44.66 9.39
C PRO A 452 -10.05 -44.18 8.41
N GLU A 453 -9.97 -44.66 7.17
CA GLU A 453 -10.97 -44.34 6.15
C GLU A 453 -12.38 -44.76 6.59
N GLY A 454 -13.34 -43.85 6.41
CA GLY A 454 -14.73 -44.12 6.71
C GLY A 454 -15.35 -45.14 5.74
N ILE A 455 -16.41 -45.83 6.18
CA ILE A 455 -17.12 -46.79 5.33
C ILE A 455 -17.87 -46.04 4.24
N SER A 456 -17.44 -46.18 2.99
CA SER A 456 -18.05 -45.50 1.84
C SER A 456 -19.56 -45.83 1.72
N PRO A 457 -20.44 -44.82 1.60
CA PRO A 457 -21.88 -45.02 1.41
C PRO A 457 -22.14 -45.65 0.04
N PRO A 458 -23.35 -46.22 -0.20
CA PRO A 458 -23.72 -46.73 -1.52
C PRO A 458 -23.67 -45.60 -2.56
N GLY A 459 -22.71 -45.66 -3.48
CA GLY A 459 -22.44 -44.60 -4.46
C GLY A 459 -21.09 -44.74 -5.17
N LEU A 460 -20.71 -43.72 -5.94
CA LEU A 460 -19.38 -43.62 -6.56
C LEU A 460 -18.35 -43.22 -5.48
N SER A 461 -17.26 -43.98 -5.35
CA SER A 461 -16.15 -43.60 -4.48
C SER A 461 -15.48 -42.32 -4.97
N PRO A 462 -14.81 -41.54 -4.10
CA PRO A 462 -14.09 -40.32 -4.51
C PRO A 462 -13.10 -40.56 -5.67
N THR A 463 -12.38 -41.69 -5.63
CA THR A 463 -11.44 -42.09 -6.69
C THR A 463 -12.14 -42.37 -8.02
N GLU A 464 -13.27 -43.09 -7.98
CA GLU A 464 -14.03 -43.40 -9.20
C GLU A 464 -14.71 -42.13 -9.77
N PHE A 465 -15.17 -41.23 -8.91
CA PHE A 465 -15.67 -39.92 -9.32
C PHE A 465 -14.60 -39.11 -10.07
N CYS A 466 -13.41 -38.96 -9.49
CA CYS A 466 -12.30 -38.26 -10.16
C CYS A 466 -11.97 -38.90 -11.51
N ARG A 467 -11.86 -40.24 -11.57
CA ARG A 467 -11.59 -40.97 -12.81
C ARG A 467 -12.65 -40.68 -13.89
N ARG A 468 -13.94 -40.75 -13.53
CA ARG A 468 -15.06 -40.48 -14.44
C ARG A 468 -15.04 -39.07 -15.00
N HIS A 469 -14.60 -38.11 -14.21
CA HIS A 469 -14.51 -36.69 -14.57
C HIS A 469 -13.12 -36.26 -15.10
N ARG A 470 -12.21 -37.22 -15.33
CA ARG A 470 -10.81 -36.97 -15.78
C ARG A 470 -10.03 -36.02 -14.87
N LEU A 471 -10.35 -36.05 -13.59
CA LEU A 471 -9.66 -35.30 -12.56
C LEU A 471 -8.51 -36.12 -11.97
N PRO A 472 -7.51 -35.45 -11.37
CA PRO A 472 -6.51 -36.15 -10.59
C PRO A 472 -7.12 -36.95 -9.43
N ALA A 473 -6.52 -38.09 -9.09
CA ALA A 473 -6.93 -38.87 -7.92
C ALA A 473 -6.89 -38.01 -6.64
N PRO A 474 -7.83 -38.22 -5.70
CA PRO A 474 -7.87 -37.46 -4.44
C PRO A 474 -6.52 -37.50 -3.72
N ALA A 475 -6.01 -36.32 -3.37
CA ALA A 475 -4.73 -36.20 -2.67
C ALA A 475 -4.94 -36.37 -1.15
N PRO A 476 -4.26 -37.32 -0.48
CA PRO A 476 -4.35 -37.46 0.96
C PRO A 476 -3.60 -36.31 1.65
N PHE A 477 -4.16 -35.79 2.73
CA PHE A 477 -3.58 -34.71 3.53
C PHE A 477 -3.85 -34.91 5.02
N SER A 478 -2.83 -34.68 5.85
CA SER A 478 -2.97 -34.65 7.31
C SER A 478 -2.05 -33.59 7.91
N CYS A 479 -2.48 -33.03 9.03
CA CYS A 479 -1.70 -32.12 9.87
C CYS A 479 -0.96 -32.86 11.01
N VAL A 480 -1.05 -34.20 11.10
CA VAL A 480 -0.48 -35.05 12.17
C VAL A 480 0.56 -36.05 11.62
N GLY A 481 1.65 -36.28 12.37
CA GLY A 481 2.58 -37.40 12.15
C GLY A 481 3.87 -37.10 11.35
N PRO A 482 4.73 -38.12 11.10
CA PRO A 482 6.00 -37.99 10.37
C PRO A 482 5.81 -37.71 8.87
N ALA A 483 4.59 -37.85 8.34
CA ALA A 483 4.12 -37.28 7.08
C ALA A 483 3.94 -35.75 7.19
N ARG A 484 4.97 -35.09 7.71
CA ARG A 484 5.03 -33.67 8.02
C ARG A 484 4.66 -32.87 6.76
N LEU A 485 3.64 -32.02 6.89
CA LEU A 485 3.36 -30.85 6.03
C LEU A 485 3.71 -31.10 4.55
N SER A 486 3.08 -32.08 3.91
CA SER A 486 3.38 -32.39 2.49
C SER A 486 3.11 -31.14 1.64
N THR A 487 4.15 -30.35 1.41
CA THR A 487 4.09 -29.14 0.58
C THR A 487 3.75 -29.48 -0.87
N ALA A 488 3.87 -30.76 -1.23
CA ALA A 488 3.52 -31.30 -2.53
C ALA A 488 2.06 -30.98 -2.93
N VAL A 489 1.11 -30.93 -1.97
CA VAL A 489 -0.28 -30.56 -2.31
C VAL A 489 -0.36 -29.10 -2.76
N PHE A 490 0.32 -28.17 -2.08
CA PHE A 490 0.33 -26.75 -2.44
C PHE A 490 1.10 -26.51 -3.75
N THR A 491 2.24 -27.18 -3.93
CA THR A 491 2.99 -27.17 -5.19
C THR A 491 2.15 -27.71 -6.34
N ARG A 492 1.36 -28.77 -6.11
CA ARG A 492 0.45 -29.33 -7.11
C ARG A 492 -0.68 -28.36 -7.46
N LEU A 493 -1.31 -27.74 -6.47
CA LEU A 493 -2.34 -26.71 -6.68
C LEU A 493 -1.80 -25.55 -7.52
N ALA A 494 -0.62 -25.03 -7.15
CA ALA A 494 0.02 -23.93 -7.89
C ALA A 494 0.46 -24.33 -9.30
N ALA A 495 0.99 -25.55 -9.48
CA ALA A 495 1.32 -26.06 -10.81
C ALA A 495 0.08 -26.19 -11.71
N MET A 496 -1.05 -26.66 -11.15
CA MET A 496 -2.32 -26.75 -11.85
C MET A 496 -2.86 -25.35 -12.20
N ALA A 497 -2.75 -24.38 -11.30
CA ALA A 497 -3.13 -22.99 -11.55
C ALA A 497 -2.25 -22.33 -12.62
N ALA A 498 -0.94 -22.56 -12.59
CA ALA A 498 0.01 -21.95 -13.52
C ALA A 498 -0.03 -22.58 -14.93
N CYS A 499 -0.32 -23.88 -15.00
CA CYS A 499 -0.36 -24.67 -16.23
C CYS A 499 -1.56 -25.62 -16.25
N PRO A 500 -2.80 -25.12 -16.47
CA PRO A 500 -4.03 -25.93 -16.39
C PRO A 500 -4.03 -27.17 -17.29
N HIS A 501 -3.36 -27.09 -18.45
CA HIS A 501 -3.29 -28.16 -19.47
C HIS A 501 -2.26 -29.26 -19.15
N LEU A 502 -1.34 -28.98 -18.21
CA LEU A 502 -0.35 -29.94 -17.75
C LEU A 502 -0.81 -30.69 -16.49
N ALA A 503 -2.05 -30.45 -16.02
CA ALA A 503 -2.62 -31.20 -14.91
C ALA A 503 -2.57 -32.70 -15.27
N PRO A 504 -1.86 -33.53 -14.49
CA PRO A 504 -1.64 -34.92 -14.85
C PRO A 504 -2.94 -35.71 -14.67
N GLY A 505 -3.74 -35.79 -15.73
CA GLY A 505 -4.34 -37.07 -16.08
C GLY A 505 -3.18 -38.01 -16.40
N GLU A 506 -3.11 -39.14 -15.70
CA GLU A 506 -2.05 -40.15 -15.81
C GLU A 506 -1.42 -40.16 -17.20
N LEU A 507 -0.18 -39.66 -17.31
CA LEU A 507 0.59 -39.77 -18.54
C LEU A 507 0.71 -41.27 -18.84
N PRO A 508 0.20 -41.77 -20.00
CA PRO A 508 0.58 -43.10 -20.41
C PRO A 508 2.11 -43.09 -20.55
N THR A 509 2.73 -44.15 -20.06
CA THR A 509 4.18 -44.41 -19.98
C THR A 509 4.95 -44.30 -21.30
N THR A 510 4.29 -43.88 -22.38
CA THR A 510 4.80 -43.71 -23.74
C THR A 510 5.55 -42.38 -23.96
N SER A 511 5.27 -41.33 -23.17
CA SER A 511 5.89 -40.00 -23.38
C SER A 511 7.34 -39.87 -22.88
N PHE A 512 7.74 -40.70 -21.90
CA PHE A 512 9.10 -40.71 -21.36
C PHE A 512 10.12 -41.21 -22.40
N TRP A 513 9.77 -42.29 -23.13
CA TRP A 513 10.64 -42.84 -24.17
C TRP A 513 10.78 -41.90 -25.38
N LEU A 514 9.73 -41.16 -25.74
CA LEU A 514 9.78 -40.17 -26.82
C LEU A 514 10.69 -38.98 -26.49
N ARG A 515 10.74 -38.54 -25.23
CA ARG A 515 11.66 -37.46 -24.79
C ARG A 515 13.11 -37.92 -24.72
N VAL A 516 13.35 -39.16 -24.30
CA VAL A 516 14.70 -39.75 -24.29
C VAL A 516 15.23 -39.96 -25.71
N THR A 517 14.40 -40.44 -26.65
CA THR A 517 14.83 -40.63 -28.05
C THR A 517 15.06 -39.30 -28.76
N LEU A 518 14.23 -38.27 -28.55
CA LEU A 518 14.47 -36.93 -29.10
C LEU A 518 15.73 -36.26 -28.53
N GLY A 519 16.02 -36.45 -27.24
CA GLY A 519 17.25 -35.95 -26.61
C GLY A 519 18.53 -36.61 -27.16
N VAL A 520 18.52 -37.93 -27.34
CA VAL A 520 19.66 -38.68 -27.88
C VAL A 520 19.91 -38.34 -29.37
N VAL A 521 18.85 -38.17 -30.16
CA VAL A 521 18.98 -37.75 -31.57
C VAL A 521 19.50 -36.30 -31.68
N GLY A 522 19.06 -35.39 -30.80
CA GLY A 522 19.54 -34.00 -30.77
C GLY A 522 21.04 -33.90 -30.45
N VAL A 523 21.52 -34.66 -29.47
CA VAL A 523 22.96 -34.70 -29.12
C VAL A 523 23.79 -35.29 -30.27
N ALA A 524 23.29 -36.32 -30.96
CA ALA A 524 24.00 -36.89 -32.11
C ALA A 524 24.11 -35.90 -33.28
N VAL A 525 23.04 -35.14 -33.58
CA VAL A 525 23.04 -34.16 -34.68
C VAL A 525 23.97 -32.97 -34.38
N THR A 526 24.00 -32.48 -33.15
CA THR A 526 24.93 -31.40 -32.74
C THR A 526 26.39 -31.85 -32.75
N ALA A 527 26.69 -33.09 -32.35
CA ALA A 527 28.02 -33.66 -32.44
C ALA A 527 28.49 -33.83 -33.89
N ILE A 528 27.60 -34.27 -34.79
CA ILE A 528 27.94 -34.42 -36.22
C ILE A 528 28.17 -33.05 -36.86
N LEU A 529 27.32 -32.05 -36.59
CA LEU A 529 27.45 -30.70 -37.13
C LEU A 529 28.74 -29.99 -36.67
N SER A 530 29.08 -30.13 -35.40
CA SER A 530 30.33 -29.58 -34.83
C SER A 530 31.58 -30.26 -35.40
N LEU A 531 31.56 -31.58 -35.62
CA LEU A 531 32.67 -32.31 -36.28
C LEU A 531 32.83 -31.91 -37.76
N SER A 532 31.72 -31.68 -38.48
CA SER A 532 31.78 -31.19 -39.86
C SER A 532 32.29 -29.75 -39.96
N LEU A 533 31.90 -28.86 -39.03
CA LEU A 533 32.41 -27.49 -38.94
C LEU A 533 33.90 -27.47 -38.59
N PHE A 534 34.34 -28.33 -37.67
CA PHE A 534 35.75 -28.45 -37.30
C PHE A 534 36.62 -28.96 -38.46
N ARG A 535 36.13 -29.94 -39.24
CA ARG A 535 36.81 -30.43 -40.45
C ARG A 535 36.85 -29.40 -41.59
N ALA A 536 35.83 -28.56 -41.71
CA ALA A 536 35.81 -27.47 -42.70
C ALA A 536 36.83 -26.37 -42.35
N LEU A 537 36.98 -26.03 -41.07
CA LEU A 537 37.96 -25.05 -40.59
C LEU A 537 39.42 -25.51 -40.72
N LEU A 538 39.70 -26.81 -40.60
CA LEU A 538 41.05 -27.37 -40.78
C LEU A 538 41.50 -27.49 -42.23
N LYS A 539 40.59 -27.44 -43.21
CA LYS A 539 40.91 -27.44 -44.66
C LYS A 539 41.19 -26.05 -45.23
N SER A 540 41.05 -25.00 -44.42
CA SER A 540 41.17 -23.59 -44.79
C SER A 540 42.46 -22.92 -44.28
N ARG A 541 43.50 -23.69 -43.94
CA ARG A 541 44.83 -23.17 -43.58
C ARG A 541 45.91 -23.73 -44.47
#